data_AF-A0A2E5B3X4-F1
#
_entry.id   AF-A0A2E5B3X4-F1
#
_cell.length_a   1.000
_cell.length_b   1.000
_cell.length_c   1.000
_cell.angle_alpha   90.00
_cell.angle_beta   90.00
_cell.angle_gamma   90.00
#
_symmetry.space_group_name_H-M   'P 1'
#
loop_
_entity.id
_entity.type
_entity.pdbx_description
1 polymer ?
#
loop_
_entity_poly.entity_id
_entity_poly.type
_entity_poly.pdbx_seq_one_letter_code
_entity_poly.pdbx_strand_id
1 'polypeptide(L)'
;MKDKVFCKVCKGDRNHTEIHNIEERGGEEESDFQYIHKFSLIKCNGCDNISFLETYGDTEMFNHVGPYGEQEYYDEKTVYPTYLKKGEEIYYKHHLPKKIRLIYSETISAFKANSSILTAGGLRAIIEAICNHLKISGNNLAERIDGLSKNGHLTTSESKRLHSIRFLGNDALHEMEVPKEEHLYLLLGIINHLLTNLFINDKIMKGKVETMVDTYDEFVRAIENKIEKDMIGKKFTLSEILKKSKRQLTKKNLNDFEDKLIKDLNGGEIKFLKVVKEKDKTFYEVVEKPMLFNFGIN
;
A
#
# COMPACT_ATOMS: atom_id res chain seq x y z
N MET A 1 24.63 9.02 -24.64
CA MET A 1 24.33 7.62 -25.03
C MET A 1 23.38 7.64 -26.22
N LYS A 2 23.44 6.65 -27.13
CA LYS A 2 22.56 6.58 -28.32
C LYS A 2 21.17 6.05 -27.95
N ASP A 3 21.10 5.06 -27.07
CA ASP A 3 19.83 4.45 -26.68
C ASP A 3 19.24 5.08 -25.43
N LYS A 4 17.90 5.08 -25.37
CA LYS A 4 17.17 5.43 -24.15
C LYS A 4 17.21 4.25 -23.19
N VAL A 5 17.33 4.58 -21.90
CA VAL A 5 17.41 3.60 -20.82
C VAL A 5 16.34 3.95 -19.79
N PHE A 6 15.76 2.96 -19.12
CA PHE A 6 14.71 3.19 -18.14
C PHE A 6 15.25 3.97 -16.93
N CYS A 7 14.57 5.04 -16.55
CA CYS A 7 14.86 5.79 -15.33
C CYS A 7 13.87 5.40 -14.22
N LYS A 8 14.39 4.85 -13.10
CA LYS A 8 13.57 4.43 -11.95
C LYS A 8 12.79 5.57 -11.28
N VAL A 9 13.24 6.82 -11.41
CA VAL A 9 12.59 8.00 -10.82
C VAL A 9 11.55 8.57 -11.79
N CYS A 10 11.88 8.70 -13.08
CA CYS A 10 10.94 9.19 -14.09
C CYS A 10 9.92 8.15 -14.56
N LYS A 11 10.12 6.87 -14.21
CA LYS A 11 9.25 5.73 -14.56
C LYS A 11 9.05 5.57 -16.07
N GLY A 12 10.16 5.51 -16.80
CA GLY A 12 10.14 5.24 -18.24
C GLY A 12 11.50 5.48 -18.89
N ASP A 13 11.58 5.19 -20.18
CA ASP A 13 12.80 5.34 -20.95
C ASP A 13 13.15 6.82 -21.14
N ARG A 14 14.38 7.18 -20.80
CA ARG A 14 14.89 8.54 -20.84
C ARG A 14 16.26 8.59 -21.47
N ASN A 15 16.61 9.78 -21.95
CA ASN A 15 17.97 10.08 -22.34
C ASN A 15 18.85 10.16 -21.09
N HIS A 16 20.02 9.54 -21.16
CA HIS A 16 21.01 9.55 -20.09
C HIS A 16 22.36 10.04 -20.61
N THR A 17 23.06 10.79 -19.77
CA THR A 17 24.47 11.12 -19.93
C THR A 17 25.29 10.03 -19.26
N GLU A 18 26.22 9.42 -20.00
CA GLU A 18 27.19 8.48 -19.44
C GLU A 18 28.31 9.30 -18.79
N ILE A 19 28.45 9.18 -17.47
CA ILE A 19 29.45 9.91 -16.67
C ILE A 19 30.80 9.21 -16.79
N HIS A 20 30.79 7.88 -16.67
CA HIS A 20 31.98 7.04 -16.72
C HIS A 20 31.59 5.66 -17.21
N ASN A 21 32.52 4.96 -17.87
CA ASN A 21 32.36 3.57 -18.23
C ASN A 21 33.69 2.81 -18.20
N ILE A 22 33.58 1.51 -17.97
CA ILE A 22 34.64 0.51 -18.16
C ILE A 22 34.08 -0.52 -19.14
N GLU A 23 34.84 -0.87 -20.16
CA GLU A 23 34.46 -1.86 -21.16
C GLU A 23 35.49 -2.98 -21.15
N GLU A 24 34.99 -4.21 -21.04
CA GLU A 24 35.76 -5.44 -21.14
C GLU A 24 35.37 -6.14 -22.44
N ARG A 25 36.37 -6.67 -23.13
CA ARG A 25 36.19 -7.46 -24.35
C ARG A 25 36.96 -8.75 -24.18
N GLY A 26 36.38 -9.83 -24.66
CA GLY A 26 37.02 -11.13 -24.66
C GLY A 26 36.38 -12.05 -25.69
N GLY A 27 36.88 -13.27 -25.75
CA GLY A 27 36.42 -14.28 -26.69
C GLY A 27 37.30 -15.51 -26.70
N GLU A 28 36.84 -16.53 -27.41
CA GLU A 28 37.56 -17.77 -27.66
C GLU A 28 37.75 -17.92 -29.18
N GLU A 29 39.00 -17.87 -29.64
CA GLU A 29 39.32 -17.93 -31.08
C GLU A 29 38.90 -19.26 -31.72
N GLU A 30 38.92 -20.36 -30.97
CA GLU A 30 38.56 -21.70 -31.49
C GLU A 30 37.05 -21.87 -31.75
N SER A 31 36.21 -21.07 -31.08
CA SER A 31 34.75 -21.16 -31.17
C SER A 31 34.10 -19.99 -31.91
N ASP A 32 34.90 -19.08 -32.50
CA ASP A 32 34.45 -17.82 -33.10
C ASP A 32 33.57 -16.98 -32.15
N PHE A 33 33.71 -17.18 -30.84
CA PHE A 33 32.92 -16.49 -29.82
C PHE A 33 33.60 -15.20 -29.38
N GLN A 34 32.88 -14.09 -29.40
CA GLN A 34 33.36 -12.80 -28.89
C GLN A 34 32.26 -12.13 -28.06
N TYR A 35 32.67 -11.46 -26.99
CA TYR A 35 31.76 -10.69 -26.13
C TYR A 35 32.29 -9.28 -25.84
N ILE A 36 31.35 -8.39 -25.55
CA ILE A 36 31.58 -7.04 -25.02
C ILE A 36 30.74 -6.89 -23.76
N HIS A 37 31.39 -6.54 -22.65
CA HIS A 37 30.74 -6.29 -21.37
C HIS A 37 31.09 -4.88 -20.89
N LYS A 38 30.10 -4.01 -20.79
CA LYS A 38 30.29 -2.59 -20.46
C LYS A 38 29.57 -2.22 -19.17
N PHE A 39 30.31 -1.63 -18.25
CA PHE A 39 29.83 -1.12 -16.97
C PHE A 39 29.85 0.40 -16.97
N SER A 40 28.70 1.05 -16.77
CA SER A 40 28.54 2.49 -16.97
C SER A 40 27.83 3.15 -15.79
N LEU A 41 28.35 4.29 -15.34
CA LEU A 41 27.62 5.22 -14.47
C LEU A 41 26.83 6.19 -15.35
N ILE A 42 25.51 6.20 -15.23
CA ILE A 42 24.63 6.99 -16.07
C ILE A 42 23.82 7.99 -15.24
N LYS A 43 23.61 9.19 -15.76
CA LYS A 43 22.80 10.25 -15.16
C LYS A 43 21.59 10.56 -16.05
N CYS A 44 20.39 10.50 -15.48
CA CYS A 44 19.17 10.81 -16.21
C CYS A 44 19.11 12.31 -16.55
N ASN A 45 18.89 12.64 -17.81
CA ASN A 45 18.83 14.04 -18.26
C ASN A 45 17.51 14.74 -17.90
N GLY A 46 16.55 14.03 -17.29
CA GLY A 46 15.26 14.60 -16.87
C GLY A 46 15.14 14.86 -15.36
N CYS A 47 15.71 14.00 -14.52
CA CYS A 47 15.60 14.11 -13.05
C CYS A 47 16.95 14.06 -12.32
N ASP A 48 18.06 14.07 -13.05
CA ASP A 48 19.43 13.99 -12.54
C ASP A 48 19.78 12.73 -11.73
N ASN A 49 18.87 11.75 -11.61
CA ASN A 49 19.13 10.50 -10.90
C ASN A 49 20.32 9.73 -11.53
N ILE A 50 21.26 9.32 -10.69
CA ILE A 50 22.39 8.47 -11.05
C ILE A 50 22.00 6.99 -10.89
N SER A 51 22.38 6.18 -11.87
CA SER A 51 22.21 4.72 -11.86
C SER A 51 23.47 4.05 -12.43
N PHE A 52 23.62 2.76 -12.12
CA PHE A 52 24.63 1.91 -12.75
C PHE A 52 23.96 1.12 -13.88
N LEU A 53 24.59 1.04 -15.05
CA LEU A 53 24.12 0.30 -16.22
C LEU A 53 25.18 -0.72 -16.60
N GLU A 54 24.75 -1.97 -16.66
CA GLU A 54 25.49 -3.08 -17.24
C GLU A 54 24.92 -3.35 -18.63
N THR A 55 25.78 -3.39 -19.64
CA THR A 55 25.45 -3.77 -21.01
C THR A 55 26.30 -4.96 -21.41
N TYR A 56 25.67 -6.03 -21.87
CA TYR A 56 26.35 -7.24 -22.34
C TYR A 56 25.87 -7.60 -23.73
N GLY A 57 26.80 -7.95 -24.61
CA GLY A 57 26.50 -8.43 -25.95
C GLY A 57 27.55 -9.45 -26.38
N ASP A 58 27.13 -10.46 -27.12
CA ASP A 58 28.01 -11.46 -27.72
C ASP A 58 27.58 -11.84 -29.14
N THR A 59 28.41 -12.66 -29.78
CA THR A 59 28.22 -13.12 -31.16
C THR A 59 26.97 -13.97 -31.39
N GLU A 60 26.34 -14.50 -30.33
CA GLU A 60 25.12 -15.31 -30.43
C GLU A 60 23.84 -14.47 -30.22
N MET A 61 23.97 -13.24 -29.73
CA MET A 61 22.84 -12.35 -29.44
C MET A 61 22.36 -11.59 -30.69
N PHE A 62 21.68 -12.30 -31.59
CA PHE A 62 21.06 -11.70 -32.78
C PHE A 62 19.67 -12.30 -33.08
N ASN A 63 18.86 -11.52 -33.80
CA ASN A 63 17.60 -11.97 -34.39
C ASN A 63 17.75 -12.10 -35.90
N HIS A 64 17.02 -13.05 -36.49
CA HIS A 64 16.89 -13.13 -37.95
C HIS A 64 15.74 -12.22 -38.38
N VAL A 65 16.04 -11.23 -39.21
CA VAL A 65 15.08 -10.24 -39.71
C VAL A 65 15.03 -10.26 -41.24
N GLY A 66 13.88 -9.86 -41.77
CA GLY A 66 13.66 -9.80 -43.22
C GLY A 66 13.51 -11.18 -43.92
N PRO A 67 13.20 -11.17 -45.23
CA PRO A 67 12.92 -12.39 -46.00
C PRO A 67 14.16 -13.22 -46.35
N TYR A 68 15.37 -12.68 -46.15
CA TYR A 68 16.64 -13.31 -46.51
C TYR A 68 17.48 -13.73 -45.30
N GLY A 69 16.93 -13.65 -44.08
CA GLY A 69 17.62 -14.09 -42.87
C GLY A 69 18.77 -13.16 -42.45
N GLU A 70 18.61 -11.85 -42.65
CA GLU A 70 19.58 -10.85 -42.20
C GLU A 70 19.70 -10.90 -40.66
N GLN A 71 20.90 -10.70 -40.13
CA GLN A 71 21.15 -10.74 -38.69
C GLN A 71 21.09 -9.34 -38.08
N GLU A 72 20.22 -9.14 -37.10
CA GLU A 72 20.15 -7.93 -36.26
C GLU A 72 20.63 -8.26 -34.85
N TYR A 73 21.87 -7.84 -34.54
CA TYR A 73 22.48 -8.03 -33.21
C TYR A 73 21.85 -7.11 -32.17
N TYR A 74 21.76 -7.59 -30.93
CA TYR A 74 21.25 -6.81 -29.80
C TYR A 74 22.10 -7.04 -28.56
N ASP A 75 22.09 -6.05 -27.66
CA ASP A 75 22.74 -6.15 -26.35
C ASP A 75 21.69 -6.23 -25.24
N GLU A 76 21.98 -6.98 -24.19
CA GLU A 76 21.24 -6.95 -22.93
C GLU A 76 21.67 -5.76 -22.08
N LYS A 77 20.68 -5.10 -21.45
CA LYS A 77 20.91 -3.90 -20.63
C LYS A 77 20.22 -4.04 -19.28
N THR A 78 21.00 -4.04 -18.22
CA THR A 78 20.53 -4.15 -16.84
C THR A 78 20.88 -2.89 -16.06
N VAL A 79 19.86 -2.21 -15.55
CA VAL A 79 20.04 -0.99 -14.73
C VAL A 79 19.89 -1.31 -13.26
N TYR A 80 20.87 -0.88 -12.48
CA TYR A 80 20.93 -1.04 -11.03
C TYR A 80 20.77 0.30 -10.29
N PRO A 81 20.13 0.29 -9.10
CA PRO A 81 19.46 -0.86 -8.49
C PRO A 81 18.22 -1.28 -9.29
N THR A 82 17.90 -2.58 -9.24
CA THR A 82 16.74 -3.16 -9.91
C THR A 82 15.43 -2.45 -9.51
N TYR A 83 14.48 -2.42 -10.43
CA TYR A 83 13.28 -1.59 -10.32
C TYR A 83 12.07 -2.30 -10.91
N LEU A 84 10.88 -1.82 -10.55
CA LEU A 84 9.65 -2.23 -11.21
C LEU A 84 9.52 -1.43 -12.51
N LYS A 85 9.43 -2.12 -13.65
CA LYS A 85 9.25 -1.47 -14.97
C LYS A 85 7.89 -0.79 -15.07
N LYS A 86 6.88 -1.38 -14.43
CA LYS A 86 5.49 -0.89 -14.38
C LYS A 86 4.96 -0.91 -12.95
N GLY A 87 3.88 -0.17 -12.71
CA GLY A 87 3.26 -0.10 -11.40
C GLY A 87 4.13 0.59 -10.35
N GLU A 88 3.63 0.59 -9.11
CA GLU A 88 4.25 1.31 -8.00
C GLU A 88 4.26 0.45 -6.74
N GLU A 89 5.21 0.74 -5.85
CA GLU A 89 5.13 0.28 -4.48
C GLU A 89 4.08 1.08 -3.69
N ILE A 90 3.54 0.48 -2.64
CA ILE A 90 2.73 1.21 -1.67
C ILE A 90 3.58 2.29 -0.99
N TYR A 91 3.20 3.55 -1.16
CA TYR A 91 3.90 4.70 -0.59
C TYR A 91 3.87 4.69 0.96
N TYR A 92 2.69 4.58 1.56
CA TYR A 92 2.50 4.61 3.01
C TYR A 92 2.65 3.21 3.66
N LYS A 93 3.57 2.37 3.14
CA LYS A 93 3.74 0.99 3.61
C LYS A 93 4.09 0.86 5.08
N HIS A 94 4.58 1.92 5.72
CA HIS A 94 4.84 1.96 7.17
C HIS A 94 3.58 1.75 8.02
N HIS A 95 2.39 2.07 7.48
CA HIS A 95 1.10 1.82 8.12
C HIS A 95 0.64 0.35 8.08
N LEU A 96 1.27 -0.49 7.26
CA LEU A 96 0.96 -1.92 7.20
C LEU A 96 1.40 -2.62 8.49
N PRO A 97 0.65 -3.64 8.96
CA PRO A 97 1.08 -4.50 10.04
C PRO A 97 2.47 -5.10 9.79
N LYS A 98 3.32 -5.21 10.82
CA LYS A 98 4.74 -5.56 10.69
C LYS A 98 5.01 -6.79 9.80
N LYS A 99 4.29 -7.90 10.03
CA LYS A 99 4.45 -9.15 9.25
C LYS A 99 4.04 -8.98 7.79
N ILE A 100 2.93 -8.28 7.53
CA ILE A 100 2.45 -8.00 6.17
C ILE A 100 3.46 -7.11 5.43
N ARG A 101 3.97 -6.06 6.11
CA ARG A 101 4.97 -5.15 5.56
C ARG A 101 6.26 -5.85 5.17
N LEU A 102 6.69 -6.81 5.98
CA LEU A 102 7.89 -7.62 5.73
C LEU A 102 7.71 -8.45 4.46
N ILE A 103 6.69 -9.31 4.42
CA ILE A 103 6.41 -10.17 3.26
C ILE A 103 6.19 -9.33 2.00
N TYR A 104 5.47 -8.20 2.11
CA TYR A 104 5.30 -7.27 0.99
C TYR A 104 6.64 -6.77 0.44
N SER A 105 7.56 -6.38 1.32
CA SER A 105 8.87 -5.85 0.90
C SER A 105 9.76 -6.92 0.26
N GLU A 106 9.69 -8.16 0.76
CA GLU A 106 10.37 -9.32 0.15
C GLU A 106 9.79 -9.62 -1.24
N THR A 107 8.47 -9.67 -1.37
CA THR A 107 7.78 -9.88 -2.65
C THR A 107 8.15 -8.80 -3.68
N ILE A 108 8.18 -7.53 -3.27
CA ILE A 108 8.61 -6.43 -4.15
C ILE A 108 10.07 -6.59 -4.57
N SER A 109 10.94 -7.04 -3.67
CA SER A 109 12.36 -7.23 -3.98
C SER A 109 12.55 -8.37 -4.99
N ALA A 110 11.82 -9.49 -4.81
CA ALA A 110 11.78 -10.58 -5.78
C ALA A 110 11.27 -10.11 -7.15
N PHE A 111 10.24 -9.26 -7.17
CA PHE A 111 9.67 -8.76 -8.42
C PHE A 111 10.64 -7.83 -9.15
N LYS A 112 11.30 -6.91 -8.43
CA LYS A 112 12.35 -6.05 -9.02
C LYS A 112 13.49 -6.88 -9.61
N ALA A 113 13.83 -8.00 -9.00
CA ALA A 113 14.85 -8.93 -9.47
C ALA A 113 14.34 -9.91 -10.55
N ASN A 114 13.17 -9.67 -11.16
CA ASN A 114 12.54 -10.53 -12.17
C ASN A 114 12.36 -12.00 -11.74
N SER A 115 12.26 -12.26 -10.43
CA SER A 115 12.05 -13.61 -9.88
C SER A 115 10.56 -13.96 -9.89
N SER A 116 10.02 -14.33 -11.06
CA SER A 116 8.58 -14.47 -11.30
C SER A 116 7.87 -15.50 -10.41
N ILE A 117 8.47 -16.69 -10.22
CA ILE A 117 7.91 -17.75 -9.35
C ILE A 117 7.84 -17.28 -7.90
N LEU A 118 8.92 -16.69 -7.39
CA LEU A 118 8.96 -16.16 -6.02
C LEU A 118 8.01 -14.98 -5.83
N THR A 119 7.84 -14.15 -6.86
CA THR A 119 6.87 -13.05 -6.85
C THR A 119 5.45 -13.58 -6.71
N ALA A 120 5.07 -14.59 -7.50
CA ALA A 120 3.77 -15.25 -7.41
C ALA A 120 3.53 -15.87 -6.02
N GLY A 121 4.50 -16.60 -5.49
CA GLY A 121 4.46 -17.14 -4.14
C GLY A 121 4.33 -16.06 -3.07
N GLY A 122 5.08 -14.97 -3.22
CA GLY A 122 5.03 -13.80 -2.34
C GLY A 122 3.68 -13.09 -2.35
N LEU A 123 3.06 -12.91 -3.53
CA LEU A 123 1.71 -12.33 -3.64
C LEU A 123 0.66 -13.19 -2.92
N ARG A 124 0.75 -14.51 -3.04
CA ARG A 124 -0.08 -15.45 -2.27
C ARG A 124 0.20 -15.35 -0.76
N ALA A 125 1.46 -15.30 -0.37
CA ALA A 125 1.86 -15.19 1.04
C ALA A 125 1.36 -13.89 1.69
N ILE A 126 1.25 -12.79 0.91
CA ILE A 126 0.62 -11.56 1.40
C ILE A 126 -0.85 -11.80 1.77
N ILE A 127 -1.62 -12.51 0.93
CA ILE A 127 -3.03 -12.85 1.24
C ILE A 127 -3.09 -13.68 2.52
N GLU A 128 -2.22 -14.67 2.66
CA GLU A 128 -2.12 -15.48 3.87
C GLU A 128 -1.84 -14.62 5.11
N ALA A 129 -0.92 -13.66 4.99
CA ALA A 129 -0.57 -12.73 6.06
C ALA A 129 -1.74 -11.81 6.44
N ILE A 130 -2.52 -11.36 5.47
CA ILE A 130 -3.75 -10.58 5.68
C ILE A 130 -4.77 -11.42 6.46
N CYS A 131 -5.07 -12.63 5.98
CA CYS A 131 -6.00 -13.54 6.63
C CYS A 131 -5.55 -13.87 8.06
N ASN A 132 -4.24 -14.04 8.30
CA ASN A 132 -3.69 -14.28 9.63
C ASN A 132 -3.86 -13.06 10.55
N HIS A 133 -3.58 -11.86 10.03
CA HIS A 133 -3.70 -10.63 10.79
C HIS A 133 -5.14 -10.33 11.20
N LEU A 134 -6.08 -10.55 10.27
CA LEU A 134 -7.52 -10.38 10.49
C LEU A 134 -8.17 -11.58 11.19
N LYS A 135 -7.38 -12.60 11.58
CA LYS A 135 -7.84 -13.82 12.26
C LYS A 135 -8.98 -14.54 11.52
N ILE A 136 -8.88 -14.60 10.20
CA ILE A 136 -9.85 -15.30 9.36
C ILE A 136 -9.58 -16.80 9.39
N SER A 137 -10.54 -17.55 9.94
CA SER A 137 -10.53 -19.01 10.02
C SER A 137 -10.86 -19.67 8.69
N GLY A 138 -10.31 -20.86 8.45
CA GLY A 138 -10.60 -21.72 7.30
C GLY A 138 -9.52 -22.78 7.13
N ASN A 139 -9.86 -23.92 6.53
CA ASN A 139 -8.94 -25.06 6.37
C ASN A 139 -7.89 -24.84 5.28
N ASN A 140 -8.17 -23.94 4.35
CA ASN A 140 -7.31 -23.64 3.22
C ASN A 140 -7.48 -22.15 2.82
N LEU A 141 -6.60 -21.67 1.93
CA LEU A 141 -6.65 -20.29 1.47
C LEU A 141 -7.96 -19.94 0.73
N ALA A 142 -8.63 -20.91 0.11
CA ALA A 142 -9.94 -20.69 -0.54
C ALA A 142 -10.97 -20.14 0.45
N GLU A 143 -11.18 -20.92 1.52
CA GLU A 143 -12.18 -20.66 2.54
C GLU A 143 -11.88 -19.37 3.27
N ARG A 144 -10.59 -19.05 3.45
CA ARG A 144 -10.15 -17.82 4.10
C ARG A 144 -10.36 -16.58 3.23
N ILE A 145 -10.11 -16.68 1.92
CA ILE A 145 -10.45 -15.61 0.96
C ILE A 145 -11.97 -15.35 0.95
N ASP A 146 -12.78 -16.40 0.94
CA ASP A 146 -14.23 -16.26 1.02
C ASP A 146 -14.68 -15.69 2.38
N GLY A 147 -13.97 -16.07 3.45
CA GLY A 147 -14.14 -15.53 4.79
C GLY A 147 -13.89 -14.02 4.87
N LEU A 148 -12.91 -13.47 4.14
CA LEU A 148 -12.69 -12.02 4.09
C LEU A 148 -13.92 -11.28 3.57
N SER A 149 -14.61 -11.84 2.57
CA SER A 149 -15.82 -11.22 2.03
C SER A 149 -17.02 -11.36 2.97
N LYS A 150 -17.21 -12.55 3.57
CA LYS A 150 -18.29 -12.79 4.54
C LYS A 150 -18.19 -11.89 5.78
N ASN A 151 -16.98 -11.55 6.20
CA ASN A 151 -16.73 -10.63 7.32
C ASN A 151 -16.76 -9.15 6.93
N GLY A 152 -17.12 -8.82 5.68
CA GLY A 152 -17.25 -7.44 5.22
C GLY A 152 -15.93 -6.71 4.97
N HIS A 153 -14.79 -7.40 5.03
CA HIS A 153 -13.49 -6.79 4.68
C HIS A 153 -13.34 -6.60 3.18
N LEU A 154 -14.06 -7.38 2.36
CA LEU A 154 -14.00 -7.34 0.91
C LEU A 154 -15.36 -7.53 0.26
N THR A 155 -15.53 -6.91 -0.90
CA THR A 155 -16.62 -7.23 -1.82
C THR A 155 -16.40 -8.62 -2.44
N THR A 156 -17.49 -9.23 -2.90
CA THR A 156 -17.44 -10.51 -3.64
C THR A 156 -16.54 -10.41 -4.88
N SER A 157 -16.50 -9.22 -5.52
CA SER A 157 -15.65 -8.98 -6.69
C SER A 157 -14.16 -9.03 -6.35
N GLU A 158 -13.78 -8.49 -5.19
CA GLU A 158 -12.39 -8.50 -4.71
C GLU A 158 -11.97 -9.92 -4.31
N SER A 159 -12.84 -10.66 -3.62
CA SER A 159 -12.59 -12.06 -3.31
C SER A 159 -12.30 -12.90 -4.56
N LYS A 160 -13.09 -12.75 -5.63
CA LYS A 160 -12.84 -13.42 -6.93
C LYS A 160 -11.46 -13.08 -7.51
N ARG A 161 -11.03 -11.81 -7.42
CA ARG A 161 -9.70 -11.38 -7.86
C ARG A 161 -8.58 -12.01 -7.02
N LEU A 162 -8.79 -12.21 -5.71
CA LEU A 162 -7.81 -12.89 -4.86
C LEU A 162 -7.69 -14.38 -5.16
N HIS A 163 -8.77 -15.04 -5.60
CA HIS A 163 -8.68 -16.41 -6.09
C HIS A 163 -7.77 -16.52 -7.32
N SER A 164 -7.73 -15.53 -8.21
CA SER A 164 -6.76 -15.49 -9.32
C SER A 164 -5.31 -15.49 -8.84
N ILE A 165 -5.01 -14.76 -7.76
CA ILE A 165 -3.67 -14.75 -7.16
C ILE A 165 -3.37 -16.11 -6.52
N ARG A 166 -4.35 -16.70 -5.84
CA ARG A 166 -4.23 -18.03 -5.25
C ARG A 166 -3.89 -19.08 -6.30
N PHE A 167 -4.60 -19.10 -7.42
CA PHE A 167 -4.35 -20.03 -8.53
C PHE A 167 -2.94 -19.83 -9.08
N LEU A 168 -2.60 -18.62 -9.53
CA LEU A 168 -1.29 -18.32 -10.09
C LEU A 168 -0.13 -18.64 -9.12
N GLY A 169 -0.32 -18.40 -7.82
CA GLY A 169 0.66 -18.76 -6.80
C GLY A 169 0.77 -20.26 -6.53
N ASN A 170 -0.32 -21.02 -6.71
CA ASN A 170 -0.26 -22.48 -6.66
C ASN A 170 0.54 -23.01 -7.85
N ASP A 171 0.15 -22.61 -9.06
CA ASP A 171 0.72 -23.10 -10.32
C ASP A 171 2.23 -22.77 -10.35
N ALA A 172 2.61 -21.56 -9.93
CA ALA A 172 4.02 -21.17 -9.82
C ALA A 172 4.84 -22.00 -8.82
N LEU A 173 4.30 -22.28 -7.63
CA LEU A 173 5.09 -22.93 -6.55
C LEU A 173 5.02 -24.47 -6.58
N HIS A 174 3.90 -25.03 -7.03
CA HIS A 174 3.68 -26.47 -7.04
C HIS A 174 3.98 -27.07 -8.41
N GLU A 175 3.64 -26.38 -9.49
CA GLU A 175 3.82 -26.86 -10.86
C GLU A 175 5.06 -26.26 -11.54
N MET A 176 5.73 -25.30 -10.87
CA MET A 176 6.90 -24.57 -11.38
C MET A 176 6.61 -23.83 -12.70
N GLU A 177 5.34 -23.50 -12.95
CA GLU A 177 4.95 -22.72 -14.13
C GLU A 177 5.40 -21.28 -13.96
N VAL A 178 6.23 -20.79 -14.88
CA VAL A 178 6.75 -19.42 -14.83
C VAL A 178 5.63 -18.44 -15.21
N PRO A 179 5.17 -17.58 -14.29
CA PRO A 179 4.10 -16.64 -14.62
C PRO A 179 4.60 -15.54 -15.55
N LYS A 180 3.73 -15.10 -16.46
CA LYS A 180 4.00 -13.94 -17.31
C LYS A 180 4.13 -12.66 -16.49
N GLU A 181 5.13 -11.83 -16.80
CA GLU A 181 5.41 -10.58 -16.08
C GLU A 181 4.19 -9.65 -16.04
N GLU A 182 3.43 -9.58 -17.14
CA GLU A 182 2.19 -8.79 -17.25
C GLU A 182 1.12 -9.19 -16.23
N HIS A 183 0.96 -10.48 -15.97
CA HIS A 183 0.02 -10.98 -14.96
C HIS A 183 0.49 -10.59 -13.57
N LEU A 184 1.79 -10.70 -13.28
CA LEU A 184 2.34 -10.31 -11.98
C LEU A 184 2.12 -8.82 -11.68
N TYR A 185 2.26 -7.93 -12.67
CA TYR A 185 1.96 -6.50 -12.48
C TYR A 185 0.49 -6.25 -12.16
N LEU A 186 -0.43 -6.93 -12.87
CA LEU A 186 -1.86 -6.82 -12.60
C LEU A 186 -2.19 -7.27 -11.18
N LEU A 187 -1.66 -8.43 -10.77
CA LEU A 187 -1.89 -9.00 -9.45
C LEU A 187 -1.26 -8.15 -8.33
N LEU A 188 -0.06 -7.58 -8.55
CA LEU A 188 0.52 -6.62 -7.64
C LEU A 188 -0.38 -5.39 -7.45
N GLY A 189 -0.97 -4.88 -8.53
CA GLY A 189 -1.95 -3.79 -8.47
C GLY A 189 -3.16 -4.12 -7.58
N ILE A 190 -3.69 -5.34 -7.70
CA ILE A 190 -4.79 -5.84 -6.85
C ILE A 190 -4.38 -5.91 -5.38
N ILE A 191 -3.20 -6.47 -5.07
CA ILE A 191 -2.68 -6.54 -3.70
C ILE A 191 -2.43 -5.15 -3.12
N ASN A 192 -1.84 -4.24 -3.90
CA ASN A 192 -1.60 -2.87 -3.47
C ASN A 192 -2.89 -2.17 -3.10
N HIS A 193 -3.92 -2.29 -3.94
CA HIS A 193 -5.24 -1.73 -3.68
C HIS A 193 -5.86 -2.31 -2.40
N LEU A 194 -5.84 -3.64 -2.26
CA LEU A 194 -6.33 -4.35 -1.09
C LEU A 194 -5.67 -3.87 0.21
N LEU A 195 -4.33 -3.88 0.25
CA LEU A 195 -3.57 -3.46 1.42
C LEU A 195 -3.80 -1.99 1.77
N THR A 196 -3.93 -1.15 0.75
CA THR A 196 -4.20 0.28 0.92
C THR A 196 -5.58 0.51 1.55
N ASN A 197 -6.60 -0.16 1.05
CA ASN A 197 -7.96 -0.06 1.59
C ASN A 197 -8.04 -0.57 3.02
N LEU A 198 -7.45 -1.74 3.32
CA LEU A 198 -7.58 -2.38 4.62
C LEU A 198 -6.79 -1.70 5.75
N PHE A 199 -5.63 -1.11 5.45
CA PHE A 199 -4.69 -0.72 6.52
C PHE A 199 -4.17 0.71 6.45
N ILE A 200 -4.40 1.41 5.33
CA ILE A 200 -3.73 2.69 5.04
C ILE A 200 -4.74 3.83 4.95
N ASN A 201 -5.80 3.69 4.15
CA ASN A 201 -6.73 4.80 3.87
C ASN A 201 -7.28 5.46 5.13
N ASP A 202 -7.81 4.65 6.07
CA ASP A 202 -8.36 5.17 7.33
C ASP A 202 -7.32 5.95 8.15
N LYS A 203 -6.06 5.49 8.15
CA LYS A 203 -4.97 6.16 8.90
C LYS A 203 -4.56 7.48 8.28
N ILE A 204 -4.56 7.58 6.95
CA ILE A 204 -4.23 8.82 6.23
C ILE A 204 -5.38 9.82 6.35
N MET A 205 -6.62 9.34 6.27
CA MET A 205 -7.82 10.18 6.36
C MET A 205 -8.03 10.72 7.76
N LYS A 206 -7.67 9.94 8.80
CA LYS A 206 -7.81 10.34 10.19
C LYS A 206 -7.15 11.69 10.47
N GLY A 207 -7.96 12.67 10.84
CA GLY A 207 -7.52 14.03 11.16
C GLY A 207 -7.31 14.96 9.95
N LYS A 208 -7.46 14.47 8.71
CA LYS A 208 -7.38 15.30 7.49
C LYS A 208 -8.72 15.50 6.80
N VAL A 209 -9.61 14.52 6.91
CA VAL A 209 -10.94 14.54 6.28
C VAL A 209 -11.99 14.18 7.33
N GLU A 210 -13.14 14.85 7.27
CA GLU A 210 -14.27 14.49 8.11
C GLU A 210 -14.86 13.15 7.66
N THR A 211 -14.79 12.15 8.53
CA THR A 211 -15.41 10.83 8.33
C THR A 211 -16.66 10.70 9.19
N MET A 212 -17.48 9.67 8.90
CA MET A 212 -18.60 9.32 9.76
C MET A 212 -18.09 8.90 11.15
N VAL A 213 -18.88 9.22 12.18
CA VAL A 213 -18.67 8.79 13.56
C VAL A 213 -19.66 7.66 13.80
N ASP A 214 -19.14 6.43 13.70
CA ASP A 214 -19.94 5.21 13.74
C ASP A 214 -19.75 4.42 15.03
N THR A 215 -18.81 4.84 15.89
CA THR A 215 -18.58 4.24 17.20
C THR A 215 -18.74 5.25 18.33
N TYR A 216 -19.12 4.74 19.51
CA TYR A 216 -19.29 5.57 20.70
C TYR A 216 -17.97 6.24 21.14
N ASP A 217 -16.84 5.54 21.03
CA ASP A 217 -15.53 6.10 21.41
C ASP A 217 -15.11 7.25 20.50
N GLU A 218 -15.40 7.15 19.20
CA GLU A 218 -15.19 8.26 18.25
C GLU A 218 -16.09 9.44 18.56
N PHE A 219 -17.32 9.18 19.00
CA PHE A 219 -18.26 10.22 19.42
C PHE A 219 -17.78 10.97 20.66
N VAL A 220 -17.33 10.26 21.71
CA VAL A 220 -16.75 10.88 22.90
C VAL A 220 -15.52 11.71 22.53
N ARG A 221 -14.61 11.17 21.70
CA ARG A 221 -13.45 11.92 21.19
C ARG A 221 -13.84 13.16 20.38
N ALA A 222 -14.89 13.08 19.58
CA ALA A 222 -15.38 14.23 18.82
C ALA A 222 -15.87 15.34 19.76
N ILE A 223 -16.50 14.98 20.88
CA ILE A 223 -16.87 15.94 21.94
C ILE A 223 -15.61 16.52 22.60
N GLU A 224 -14.67 15.67 23.05
CA GLU A 224 -13.44 16.11 23.72
C GLU A 224 -12.66 17.12 22.89
N ASN A 225 -12.51 16.86 21.59
CA ASN A 225 -11.79 17.73 20.66
C ASN A 225 -12.48 19.08 20.42
N LYS A 226 -13.77 19.22 20.75
CA LYS A 226 -14.53 20.47 20.61
C LYS A 226 -14.60 21.28 21.90
N ILE A 227 -14.19 20.71 23.03
CA ILE A 227 -14.18 21.41 24.31
C ILE A 227 -12.95 22.32 24.39
N GLU A 228 -13.21 23.63 24.39
CA GLU A 228 -12.20 24.67 24.53
C GLU A 228 -12.13 25.20 25.98
N LYS A 229 -11.01 25.84 26.37
CA LYS A 229 -10.81 26.29 27.77
C LYS A 229 -11.83 27.33 28.21
N ASP A 230 -12.31 28.16 27.29
CA ASP A 230 -13.31 29.21 27.50
C ASP A 230 -14.74 28.68 27.63
N MET A 231 -14.94 27.38 27.37
CA MET A 231 -16.22 26.69 27.56
C MET A 231 -16.43 26.21 29.00
N ILE A 232 -15.38 26.16 29.83
CA ILE A 232 -15.43 25.70 31.21
C ILE A 232 -16.41 26.56 32.02
N GLY A 233 -17.30 25.90 32.78
CA GLY A 233 -18.35 26.53 33.59
C GLY A 233 -19.57 27.01 32.79
N LYS A 234 -19.60 26.80 31.47
CA LYS A 234 -20.75 27.13 30.61
C LYS A 234 -21.54 25.89 30.25
N LYS A 235 -22.84 26.09 29.98
CA LYS A 235 -23.79 25.05 29.58
C LYS A 235 -24.02 25.11 28.07
N PHE A 236 -23.96 23.95 27.42
CA PHE A 236 -24.22 23.82 26.00
C PHE A 236 -25.12 22.61 25.74
N THR A 237 -25.92 22.68 24.68
CA THR A 237 -26.56 21.50 24.10
C THR A 237 -25.53 20.68 23.32
N LEU A 238 -25.78 19.39 23.13
CA LEU A 238 -24.91 18.53 22.34
C LEU A 238 -24.70 19.05 20.90
N SER A 239 -25.74 19.69 20.32
CA SER A 239 -25.64 20.31 19.00
C SER A 239 -24.72 21.53 18.98
N GLU A 240 -24.66 22.31 20.06
CA GLU A 240 -23.77 23.47 20.19
C GLU A 240 -22.30 23.06 20.41
N ILE A 241 -22.07 21.95 21.12
CA ILE A 241 -20.73 21.38 21.30
C ILE A 241 -20.20 20.83 19.97
N LEU A 242 -20.99 20.00 19.28
CA LEU A 242 -20.57 19.36 18.04
C LEU A 242 -20.52 20.33 16.84
N LYS A 243 -21.31 21.41 16.86
CA LYS A 243 -21.39 22.40 15.76
C LYS A 243 -21.58 21.69 14.41
N LYS A 244 -20.70 21.95 13.43
CA LYS A 244 -20.73 21.33 12.10
C LYS A 244 -20.45 19.81 12.13
N SER A 245 -19.74 19.30 13.13
CA SER A 245 -19.41 17.87 13.27
C SER A 245 -20.66 16.99 13.51
N LYS A 246 -21.81 17.59 13.82
CA LYS A 246 -23.09 16.87 13.84
C LYS A 246 -23.40 16.15 12.53
N ARG A 247 -22.91 16.66 11.38
CA ARG A 247 -23.09 16.01 10.06
C ARG A 247 -22.38 14.67 9.92
N GLN A 248 -21.44 14.37 10.81
CA GLN A 248 -20.69 13.11 10.83
C GLN A 248 -21.47 11.99 11.53
N LEU A 249 -22.60 12.30 12.16
CA LEU A 249 -23.42 11.34 12.90
C LEU A 249 -24.74 11.11 12.17
N THR A 250 -25.14 9.85 12.02
CA THR A 250 -26.51 9.54 11.63
C THR A 250 -27.47 9.91 12.77
N LYS A 251 -28.73 10.20 12.45
CA LYS A 251 -29.75 10.53 13.48
C LYS A 251 -29.89 9.41 14.52
N LYS A 252 -29.77 8.15 14.07
CA LYS A 252 -29.81 6.97 14.94
C LYS A 252 -28.61 6.95 15.89
N ASN A 253 -27.39 7.03 15.35
CA ASN A 253 -26.16 7.03 16.15
C ASN A 253 -26.14 8.19 17.15
N LEU A 254 -26.59 9.37 16.75
CA LEU A 254 -26.65 10.52 17.64
C LEU A 254 -27.51 10.24 18.88
N ASN A 255 -28.70 9.67 18.69
CA ASN A 255 -29.60 9.34 19.79
C ASN A 255 -29.01 8.22 20.66
N ASP A 256 -28.55 7.12 20.04
CA ASP A 256 -28.02 5.96 20.75
C ASP A 256 -26.76 6.34 21.57
N PHE A 257 -25.89 7.18 21.02
CA PHE A 257 -24.68 7.65 21.68
C PHE A 257 -24.97 8.72 22.74
N GLU A 258 -25.98 9.57 22.54
CA GLU A 258 -26.41 10.53 23.57
C GLU A 258 -26.95 9.80 24.81
N ASP A 259 -27.79 8.78 24.62
CA ASP A 259 -28.30 7.96 25.72
C ASP A 259 -27.19 7.26 26.49
N LYS A 260 -26.18 6.75 25.77
CA LYS A 260 -25.01 6.12 26.39
C LYS A 260 -24.13 7.16 27.11
N LEU A 261 -23.90 8.33 26.52
CA LEU A 261 -23.17 9.44 27.16
C LEU A 261 -23.81 9.87 28.47
N ILE A 262 -25.14 10.00 28.51
CA ILE A 262 -25.85 10.35 29.75
C ILE A 262 -25.64 9.27 30.82
N LYS A 263 -25.61 7.99 30.47
CA LYS A 263 -25.31 6.90 31.41
C LYS A 263 -23.89 6.98 31.95
N ASP A 264 -22.90 7.17 31.07
CA ASP A 264 -21.48 7.20 31.44
C ASP A 264 -21.14 8.44 32.29
N LEU A 265 -21.79 9.58 32.02
CA LEU A 265 -21.70 10.80 32.84
C LEU A 265 -22.31 10.62 34.24
N ASN A 266 -23.48 9.99 34.33
CA ASN A 266 -24.14 9.72 35.61
C ASN A 266 -23.41 8.63 36.41
N GLY A 267 -22.75 7.69 35.74
CA GLY A 267 -21.90 6.66 36.34
C GLY A 267 -20.53 7.18 36.80
N GLY A 268 -20.15 8.40 36.42
CA GLY A 268 -18.87 9.02 36.77
C GLY A 268 -17.67 8.53 35.96
N GLU A 269 -17.90 7.81 34.86
CA GLU A 269 -16.85 7.35 33.94
C GLU A 269 -16.25 8.51 33.15
N ILE A 270 -17.07 9.53 32.86
CA ILE A 270 -16.67 10.76 32.17
C ILE A 270 -16.78 11.95 33.16
N LYS A 271 -15.67 12.66 33.37
CA LYS A 271 -15.57 13.74 34.38
C LYS A 271 -15.58 15.15 33.81
N PHE A 272 -15.31 15.29 32.51
CA PHE A 272 -15.14 16.59 31.86
C PHE A 272 -16.47 17.29 31.49
N LEU A 273 -17.59 16.55 31.53
CA LEU A 273 -18.94 17.08 31.36
C LEU A 273 -19.82 16.70 32.55
N LYS A 274 -20.90 17.46 32.76
CA LYS A 274 -21.98 17.14 33.69
C LYS A 274 -23.33 17.34 33.03
N VAL A 275 -24.23 16.38 33.20
CA VAL A 275 -25.60 16.48 32.68
C VAL A 275 -26.41 17.44 33.56
N VAL A 276 -27.03 18.44 32.94
CA VAL A 276 -27.94 19.40 33.57
C VAL A 276 -29.26 19.39 32.80
N LYS A 277 -30.35 18.95 33.45
CA LYS A 277 -31.68 18.98 32.84
C LYS A 277 -32.39 20.26 33.25
N GLU A 278 -32.76 21.10 32.27
CA GLU A 278 -33.58 22.30 32.49
C GLU A 278 -34.84 22.22 31.62
N LYS A 279 -36.00 22.13 32.27
CA LYS A 279 -37.30 21.88 31.62
C LYS A 279 -37.25 20.59 30.78
N ASP A 280 -37.58 20.67 29.48
CA ASP A 280 -37.57 19.58 28.50
C ASP A 280 -36.26 19.48 27.68
N LYS A 281 -35.20 20.19 28.07
CA LYS A 281 -33.92 20.19 27.33
C LYS A 281 -32.78 19.69 28.19
N THR A 282 -31.95 18.83 27.60
CA THR A 282 -30.70 18.34 28.19
C THR A 282 -29.56 19.30 27.82
N PHE A 283 -28.88 19.82 28.83
CA PHE A 283 -27.65 20.60 28.71
C PHE A 283 -26.48 19.82 29.30
N TYR A 284 -25.29 20.14 28.80
CA TYR A 284 -24.02 19.59 29.25
C TYR A 284 -23.15 20.76 29.71
N GLU A 285 -22.85 20.79 31.00
CA GLU A 285 -21.94 21.75 31.61
C GLU A 285 -20.50 21.25 31.49
N VAL A 286 -19.61 22.08 30.97
CA VAL A 286 -18.19 21.74 30.85
C VAL A 286 -17.50 21.97 32.19
N VAL A 287 -17.04 20.89 32.82
CA VAL A 287 -16.44 20.93 34.17
C VAL A 287 -14.93 21.15 34.08
N GLU A 288 -14.27 20.48 33.15
CA GLU A 288 -12.84 20.59 32.92
C GLU A 288 -12.50 20.34 31.45
N LYS A 289 -11.31 20.76 31.03
CA LYS A 289 -10.82 20.44 29.68
C LYS A 289 -10.27 19.01 29.68
N PRO A 290 -10.76 18.11 28.81
CA PRO A 290 -10.20 16.77 28.70
C PRO A 290 -8.72 16.85 28.26
N MET A 291 -7.86 16.01 28.84
CA MET A 291 -6.50 15.85 28.35
C MET A 291 -6.57 15.28 26.93
N LEU A 292 -6.17 16.07 25.93
CA LEU A 292 -6.06 15.58 24.57
C LEU A 292 -5.08 14.41 24.57
N PHE A 293 -5.55 13.20 24.25
CA PHE A 293 -4.67 12.10 23.86
C PHE A 293 -4.01 12.45 22.53
N ASN A 294 -2.94 13.25 22.60
CA ASN A 294 -2.02 13.46 21.49
C ASN A 294 -1.31 12.13 21.25
N PHE A 295 -1.79 11.36 20.28
CA PHE A 295 -0.89 10.43 19.60
C PHE A 295 0.00 11.27 18.71
N GLY A 296 1.09 11.77 19.30
CA GLY A 296 2.29 12.07 18.55
C GLY A 296 2.66 10.81 17.77
N ILE A 297 2.61 10.94 16.44
CA ILE A 297 3.25 10.00 15.54
C ILE A 297 4.74 10.12 15.85
N ASN A 298 5.29 9.12 16.55
CA ASN A 298 6.69 8.74 16.44
C ASN A 298 6.76 7.54 15.48
#